data_AF-A0A962H8T3-F1
#
_entry.id   AF-A0A962H8T3-F1
#
_cell.length_a   1.000
_cell.length_b   1.000
_cell.length_c   1.000
_cell.angle_alpha   90.00
_cell.angle_beta   90.00
_cell.angle_gamma   90.00
#
_symmetry.space_group_name_H-M   'P 1'
#
loop_
_entity.id
_entity.type
_entity.pdbx_description
1 polymer ?
#
loop_
_entity_poly.entity_id
_entity_poly.type
_entity_poly.pdbx_seq_one_letter_code
_entity_poly.pdbx_strand_id
1 'polypeptide(L)' 'LTLDGEVISRSALQQKLVAAARLPESGQPEFRIDAAADVRFDHVVALLSDARRTGAAHVGLARAD' A
#
# COMPACT_ATOMS: atom_id res chain seq x y z
N LEU A 1 6.88 9.10 -1.14
CA LEU A 1 6.69 7.83 -0.38
C LEU A 1 7.60 6.80 -1.01
N THR A 2 7.93 5.73 -0.29
CA THR A 2 8.81 4.67 -0.80
C THR A 2 8.07 3.35 -0.91
N LEU A 3 8.49 2.51 -1.85
CA LEU A 3 8.10 1.10 -1.94
C LEU A 3 9.39 0.28 -2.02
N ASP A 4 9.62 -0.61 -1.06
CA ASP A 4 10.85 -1.41 -0.95
C ASP A 4 12.14 -0.58 -1.04
N GLY A 5 12.12 0.62 -0.45
CA GLY A 5 13.23 1.58 -0.44
C GLY A 5 13.32 2.49 -1.68
N GLU A 6 12.54 2.25 -2.73
CA GLU A 6 12.51 3.10 -3.92
C GLU A 6 11.52 4.25 -3.76
N VAL A 7 11.96 5.50 -4.01
CA VAL A 7 11.06 6.66 -4.01
C VAL A 7 10.11 6.57 -5.20
N ILE A 8 8.80 6.55 -4.92
CA ILE A 8 7.76 6.52 -5.94
C ILE A 8 6.72 7.63 -5.71
N SER A 9 6.03 7.98 -6.80
CA SER A 9 4.85 8.85 -6.73
C SER A 9 3.63 8.08 -6.24
N ARG A 10 2.60 8.80 -5.78
CA ARG A 10 1.31 8.20 -5.40
C ARG A 10 0.61 7.54 -6.60
N SER A 11 0.75 8.10 -7.79
CA SER A 11 0.21 7.50 -9.02
C SER A 11 0.90 6.18 -9.38
N ALA A 12 2.23 6.10 -9.22
CA ALA A 12 2.98 4.87 -9.45
C ALA A 12 2.56 3.76 -8.46
N LEU A 13 2.34 4.11 -7.18
CA LEU A 13 1.81 3.17 -6.19
C LEU A 13 0.42 2.64 -6.62
N GLN A 14 -0.49 3.53 -7.02
CA GLN A 14 -1.82 3.15 -7.48
C GLN A 14 -1.77 2.21 -8.69
N GLN A 15 -0.88 2.46 -9.66
CA GLN A 15 -0.69 1.58 -10.81
C GLN A 15 -0.23 0.18 -10.39
N LYS A 16 0.71 0.07 -9.44
CA LYS A 16 1.19 -1.22 -8.91
C LYS A 16 0.07 -1.98 -8.17
N LEU A 17 -0.72 -1.28 -7.35
CA LEU A 17 -1.86 -1.86 -6.65
C LEU A 17 -2.95 -2.36 -7.62
N VAL A 18 -3.28 -1.59 -8.64
CA VAL A 18 -4.21 -2.01 -9.71
C VAL A 18 -3.67 -3.22 -10.48
N ALA A 19 -2.36 -3.26 -10.75
CA ALA A 19 -1.74 -4.42 -11.40
C ALA A 19 -1.83 -5.67 -10.52
N ALA A 20 -1.58 -5.54 -9.21
CA ALA A 20 -1.73 -6.61 -8.24
C ALA A 20 -3.18 -7.11 -8.18
N ALA A 21 -4.17 -6.21 -8.13
CA ALA A 21 -5.59 -6.55 -8.07
C ALA A 21 -6.11 -7.36 -9.28
N ARG A 22 -5.38 -7.40 -10.39
CA ARG A 22 -5.70 -8.23 -11.56
C ARG A 22 -5.29 -9.70 -11.40
N LEU A 23 -4.43 -9.99 -10.42
CA LEU A 23 -4.03 -11.36 -10.11
C LEU A 23 -5.12 -12.04 -9.25
N PRO A 24 -5.26 -13.37 -9.35
CA PRO A 24 -6.02 -14.15 -8.37
C PRO A 24 -5.55 -13.83 -6.96
N GLU A 25 -6.46 -13.79 -5.98
CA GLU A 25 -6.15 -13.39 -4.60
C GLU A 25 -4.99 -14.18 -3.98
N SER A 26 -4.85 -15.47 -4.32
CA SER A 26 -3.75 -16.33 -3.87
C SER A 26 -2.38 -15.98 -4.46
N GLY A 27 -2.34 -15.20 -5.53
CA GLY A 27 -1.12 -14.72 -6.19
C GLY A 27 -0.88 -13.22 -6.02
N GLN A 28 -1.74 -12.52 -5.27
CA GLN A 28 -1.55 -11.10 -5.00
C GLN A 28 -0.40 -10.87 -4.02
N PRO A 29 0.53 -9.93 -4.29
CA PRO A 29 1.57 -9.57 -3.34
C PRO A 29 0.96 -8.88 -2.11
N GLU A 30 1.66 -9.00 -0.98
CA GLU A 30 1.31 -8.31 0.25
C GLU A 30 1.96 -6.91 0.27
N PHE A 31 1.16 -5.88 0.54
CA PHE A 31 1.63 -4.51 0.72
C PHE A 31 1.55 -4.14 2.20
N ARG A 32 2.68 -3.76 2.79
CA ARG A 32 2.76 -3.32 4.19
C ARG A 32 3.11 -1.84 4.25
N ILE A 33 2.31 -1.09 5.01
CA ILE A 33 2.56 0.32 5.29
C ILE A 33 3.42 0.37 6.55
N ASP A 34 4.68 0.74 6.35
CA ASP A 34 5.60 1.12 7.41
C ASP A 34 5.61 2.66 7.50
N ALA A 35 4.98 3.20 8.53
CA ALA A 35 4.82 4.64 8.72
C ALA A 35 5.76 5.10 9.84
N ALA A 36 6.62 6.09 9.54
CA ALA A 36 7.46 6.71 10.55
C ALA A 36 6.61 7.41 11.63
N ALA A 37 7.18 7.57 12.83
CA ALA A 37 6.47 8.08 14.00
C ALA A 37 5.91 9.51 13.84
N ASP A 38 6.48 10.30 12.94
CA ASP A 38 6.05 11.67 12.61
C ASP A 38 4.93 11.71 11.54
N VAL A 39 4.62 10.58 10.91
CA VAL A 39 3.55 10.48 9.93
C VAL A 39 2.20 10.51 10.63
N ARG A 40 1.37 11.48 10.24
CA ARG A 40 0.00 11.62 10.75
C ARG A 40 -0.85 10.41 10.40
N PHE A 41 -1.70 9.99 11.34
CA PHE A 41 -2.67 8.92 11.16
C PHE A 41 -3.56 9.09 9.91
N ASP A 42 -4.02 10.32 9.63
CA ASP A 42 -4.86 10.61 8.45
C ASP A 42 -4.19 10.22 7.12
N HIS A 43 -2.85 10.32 7.04
CA HIS A 43 -2.11 9.93 5.84
C HIS A 43 -2.10 8.41 5.66
N VAL A 44 -1.97 7.66 6.75
CA VAL A 44 -2.04 6.20 6.75
C VAL A 44 -3.44 5.73 6.33
N VAL A 45 -4.48 6.33 6.90
CA VAL A 45 -5.88 6.04 6.52
C VAL A 45 -6.15 6.36 5.05
N ALA A 46 -5.62 7.47 4.54
CA ALA A 46 -5.74 7.82 3.12
C ALA A 46 -5.09 6.79 2.20
N LEU A 47 -3.90 6.27 2.57
CA LEU A 47 -3.22 5.21 1.81
C LEU A 47 -4.01 3.89 1.82
N LEU A 48 -4.50 3.46 2.99
CA LEU A 48 -5.34 2.26 3.10
C LEU A 48 -6.63 2.39 2.28
N SER A 49 -7.26 3.56 2.32
CA SER A 49 -8.49 3.84 1.57
C SER A 49 -8.25 3.80 0.07
N ASP A 50 -7.14 4.38 -0.40
CA ASP A 50 -6.76 4.31 -1.82
C ASP A 50 -6.51 2.87 -2.25
N ALA A 51 -5.77 2.10 -1.45
CA ALA A 51 -5.46 0.72 -1.76
C ALA A 51 -6.73 -0.15 -1.84
N ARG A 52 -7.65 0.01 -0.89
CA ARG A 52 -8.96 -0.67 -0.93
C ARG A 52 -9.75 -0.37 -2.21
N ARG A 53 -9.70 0.87 -2.73
CA ARG A 53 -10.38 1.23 -3.99
C ARG A 53 -9.79 0.56 -5.22
N THR A 54 -8.53 0.13 -5.18
CA THR A 54 -7.89 -0.58 -6.30
C THR A 54 -8.31 -2.05 -6.41
N GLY A 55 -8.87 -2.64 -5.36
CA GLY A 55 -9.21 -4.06 -5.29
C GLY A 55 -8.06 -4.98 -4.86
N ALA A 56 -6.91 -4.44 -4.45
CA ALA A 56 -5.84 -5.23 -3.84
C ALA A 56 -6.28 -5.76 -2.46
N ALA A 57 -6.22 -7.07 -2.28
CA ALA A 57 -6.74 -7.76 -1.09
C ALA A 57 -5.79 -7.69 0.11
N HIS A 58 -4.48 -7.78 -0.13
CA HIS A 58 -3.47 -7.90 0.93
C HIS A 58 -2.74 -6.58 1.17
N VAL A 59 -3.42 -5.64 1.84
CA VAL A 59 -2.84 -4.35 2.20
C VAL A 59 -3.06 -4.09 3.69
N GLY A 60 -1.97 -3.91 4.43
CA GLY A 60 -2.01 -3.76 5.89
C GLY A 60 -0.91 -2.87 6.45
N LEU A 61 -0.86 -2.78 7.77
CA LEU A 61 0.21 -2.09 8.48
C LEU A 61 1.37 -3.06 8.72
N ALA A 62 2.61 -2.56 8.66
CA ALA A 62 3.74 -3.30 9.18
C ALA A 62 3.54 -3.55 10.69
N ARG A 63 4.04 -4.67 11.20
CA ARG A 63 3.96 -4.98 12.62
C ARG A 63 4.74 -3.90 13.39
N ALA A 64 4.15 -3.35 14.44
CA ALA A 64 4.90 -2.55 15.40
C ALA A 64 5.70 -3.54 16.28
N ASP A 65 7.02 -3.48 16.16
CA ASP A 65 7.94 -4.19 17.05
C ASP A 65 8.17 -3.39 18.34
#